data_AF-A0A3M1IS64-F1
#
_entry.id   AF-A0A3M1IS64-F1
#
_cell.length_a   1.000
_cell.length_b   1.000
_cell.length_c   1.000
_cell.angle_alpha   90.00
_cell.angle_beta   90.00
_cell.angle_gamma   90.00
#
_symmetry.space_group_name_H-M   'P 1'
#
loop_
_entity.id
_entity.type
_entity.pdbx_description
1 polymer ?
#
loop_
_entity_poly.entity_id
_entity_poly.type
_entity_poly.pdbx_seq_one_letter_code
_entity_poly.pdbx_strand_id
1 'polypeptide(L)'
;MTRHQLYVLSLCDRTGVMVKPWANAGFSCLCVDIKHDGIIERDGIVFIGADVLDYLPPRVEYAAAFAFPPCTNTAVSGARWFKDKGLIGLDRSVRIVDRCRAILEWCECPWALEQPVSVISSYWRSPDHTFNPCDFGGYLDPPGDAYTKKTCLWVGGGFVMSDQRPVDPIEGSRMHRMAPGPTRSDDRAVTPAGFARAVYKANAT
;
A
#
# COMPACT_ATOMS: atom_id res chain seq x y z
N MET A 1 -32.22 11.07 6.68
CA MET A 1 -31.51 9.79 6.51
C MET A 1 -30.02 10.09 6.63
N THR A 2 -29.41 9.77 7.77
CA THR A 2 -27.96 9.80 7.92
C THR A 2 -27.38 8.78 6.93
N ARG A 3 -26.53 9.22 6.00
CA ARG A 3 -25.78 8.28 5.15
C ARG A 3 -25.03 7.32 6.06
N HIS A 4 -25.09 6.02 5.78
CA HIS A 4 -24.23 5.04 6.43
C HIS A 4 -22.78 5.42 6.08
N GLN A 5 -21.95 5.67 7.09
CA GLN A 5 -20.58 6.11 6.88
C GLN A 5 -19.72 4.91 6.52
N LEU A 6 -19.22 4.85 5.29
CA LEU A 6 -18.29 3.80 4.85
C LEU A 6 -16.85 4.18 5.16
N TYR A 7 -16.07 3.18 5.54
CA TYR A 7 -14.67 3.34 5.91
C TYR A 7 -13.71 2.78 4.87
N VAL A 8 -12.53 3.36 4.79
CA VAL A 8 -11.39 2.82 4.04
C VAL A 8 -10.23 2.62 5.00
N LEU A 9 -9.75 1.39 5.11
CA LEU A 9 -8.63 1.04 5.98
C LEU A 9 -7.33 0.92 5.16
N SER A 10 -6.24 1.51 5.64
CA SER A 10 -4.91 1.40 5.04
C SER A 10 -3.89 1.04 6.12
N LEU A 11 -3.33 -0.17 6.04
CA LEU A 11 -2.38 -0.72 7.00
C LEU A 11 -0.94 -0.53 6.53
N CYS A 12 -0.03 -0.28 7.49
CA CYS A 12 1.36 0.09 7.22
C CYS A 12 1.47 1.30 6.28
N ASP A 13 0.53 2.25 6.40
CA ASP A 13 0.46 3.43 5.53
C ASP A 13 0.81 4.71 6.29
N ARG A 14 2.05 5.14 6.12
CA ARG A 14 2.54 6.40 6.67
C ARG A 14 2.04 7.62 5.91
N THR A 15 1.70 7.49 4.64
CA THR A 15 1.55 8.64 3.73
C THR A 15 0.09 9.03 3.51
N GLY A 16 -0.81 8.06 3.53
CA GLY A 16 -2.22 8.22 3.18
C GLY A 16 -2.48 8.50 1.69
N VAL A 17 -1.46 8.38 0.82
CA VAL A 17 -1.63 8.66 -0.62
C VAL A 17 -2.67 7.72 -1.24
N MET A 18 -2.70 6.46 -0.82
CA MET A 18 -3.65 5.46 -1.30
C MET A 18 -5.10 5.87 -1.02
N VAL A 19 -5.36 6.37 0.19
CA VAL A 19 -6.72 6.70 0.64
C VAL A 19 -7.13 8.14 0.34
N LYS A 20 -6.20 9.01 -0.04
CA LYS A 20 -6.51 10.43 -0.33
C LYS A 20 -7.65 10.63 -1.35
N PRO A 21 -7.74 9.87 -2.47
CA PRO A 21 -8.89 9.99 -3.37
C PRO A 21 -10.23 9.62 -2.72
N TRP A 22 -10.21 8.67 -1.78
CA TRP A 22 -11.39 8.22 -1.03
C TRP A 22 -11.81 9.27 0.01
N ALA A 23 -10.85 9.83 0.76
CA ALA A 23 -11.10 10.90 1.72
C ALA A 23 -11.73 12.13 1.02
N ASN A 24 -11.20 12.52 -0.14
CA ASN A 24 -11.75 13.61 -0.96
C ASN A 24 -13.20 13.34 -1.43
N ALA A 25 -13.60 12.07 -1.52
CA ALA A 25 -14.94 11.66 -1.89
C ALA A 25 -15.89 11.50 -0.68
N GLY A 26 -15.41 11.72 0.55
CA GLY A 26 -16.20 11.70 1.78
C GLY A 26 -16.19 10.37 2.54
N PHE A 27 -15.34 9.41 2.17
CA PHE A 27 -15.13 8.19 2.94
C PHE A 27 -14.34 8.46 4.22
N SER A 28 -14.64 7.74 5.30
CA SER A 28 -13.85 7.82 6.53
C SER A 28 -12.58 6.98 6.38
N CYS A 29 -11.43 7.65 6.25
CA CYS A 29 -10.17 6.97 5.95
C CYS A 29 -9.31 6.79 7.21
N LEU A 30 -8.84 5.55 7.44
CA LEU A 30 -7.98 5.18 8.55
C LEU A 30 -6.62 4.72 8.01
N CYS A 31 -5.54 5.41 8.37
CA CYS A 31 -4.16 5.03 8.04
C CYS A 31 -3.44 4.57 9.30
N VAL A 32 -3.04 3.30 9.35
CA VAL A 32 -2.38 2.69 10.50
C VAL A 32 -0.92 2.44 10.17
N ASP A 33 -0.01 2.92 11.01
CA ASP A 33 1.43 2.66 10.86
C ASP A 33 2.13 2.85 12.21
N ILE A 34 3.17 2.06 12.48
CA ILE A 34 3.94 2.14 13.73
C ILE A 34 4.70 3.47 13.87
N LYS A 35 4.89 4.20 12.77
CA LYS A 35 5.60 5.49 12.75
C LYS A 35 4.70 6.71 13.00
N HIS A 36 3.39 6.54 13.13
CA HIS A 36 2.50 7.64 13.51
C HIS A 36 2.58 7.88 15.03
N ASP A 37 2.50 9.15 15.43
CA ASP A 37 2.55 9.54 16.84
C ASP A 37 1.12 9.73 17.38
N GLY A 38 0.59 8.69 18.03
CA GLY A 38 -0.77 8.68 18.55
C GLY A 38 -1.85 8.66 17.45
N ILE A 39 -2.96 9.36 17.70
CA ILE A 39 -4.07 9.48 16.75
C ILE A 39 -4.18 10.94 16.31
N ILE A 40 -4.02 11.18 15.00
CA ILE A 40 -4.04 12.53 14.42
C ILE A 40 -4.92 12.52 13.17
N GLU A 41 -5.82 13.49 13.06
CA GLU A 41 -6.61 13.70 11.84
C GLU A 41 -5.97 14.80 10.98
N ARG A 42 -5.78 14.52 9.69
CA ARG A 42 -5.29 15.49 8.70
C ARG A 42 -5.85 15.18 7.33
N ASP A 43 -6.29 16.20 6.60
CA ASP A 43 -6.83 16.09 5.24
C ASP A 43 -7.98 15.07 5.11
N GLY A 44 -8.82 14.97 6.14
CA GLY A 44 -9.94 14.00 6.18
C GLY A 44 -9.51 12.54 6.38
N ILE A 45 -8.27 12.31 6.82
CA ILE A 45 -7.70 10.98 7.09
C ILE A 45 -7.28 10.93 8.57
N VAL A 46 -7.69 9.87 9.27
CA VAL A 46 -7.24 9.59 10.63
C VAL A 46 -5.99 8.71 10.56
N PHE A 47 -4.86 9.24 10.99
CA PHE A 47 -3.59 8.53 11.12
C PHE A 47 -3.44 7.96 12.54
N ILE A 48 -3.10 6.68 12.65
CA ILE A 48 -3.11 5.90 13.90
C ILE A 48 -1.74 5.24 14.09
N GLY A 49 -1.07 5.60 15.18
CA GLY A 49 0.17 4.98 15.67
C GLY A 49 -0.10 3.63 16.29
N ALA A 50 0.15 2.54 15.56
CA ALA A 50 0.02 1.18 16.08
C ALA A 50 0.91 0.18 15.35
N ASP A 51 1.39 -0.85 16.06
CA ASP A 51 1.93 -2.05 15.42
C ASP A 51 0.76 -2.89 14.90
N VAL A 52 0.79 -3.24 13.61
CA VAL A 52 -0.29 -4.01 12.97
C VAL A 52 -0.47 -5.40 13.59
N LEU A 53 0.59 -5.94 14.23
CA LEU A 53 0.53 -7.20 14.97
C LEU A 53 -0.44 -7.13 16.15
N ASP A 54 -0.60 -5.96 16.77
CA ASP A 54 -1.48 -5.73 17.92
C ASP A 54 -2.74 -4.94 17.57
N TYR A 55 -2.80 -4.36 16.36
CA TYR A 55 -3.91 -3.54 15.93
C TYR A 55 -5.19 -4.37 15.71
N LEU A 56 -6.30 -3.82 16.20
CA LEU A 56 -7.66 -4.30 15.96
C LEU A 56 -8.45 -3.22 15.24
N PRO A 57 -8.87 -3.44 13.98
CA PRO A 57 -9.71 -2.49 13.26
C PRO A 57 -11.08 -2.32 13.93
N PRO A 58 -11.70 -1.13 13.89
CA PRO A 58 -13.04 -0.93 14.40
C PRO A 58 -14.05 -1.80 13.65
N ARG A 59 -15.14 -2.20 14.33
CA ARG A 59 -16.25 -2.93 13.71
C ARG A 59 -17.19 -1.95 13.00
N VAL A 60 -16.87 -1.67 11.74
CA VAL A 60 -17.61 -0.78 10.85
C VAL A 60 -17.69 -1.41 9.47
N GLU A 61 -18.54 -0.87 8.60
CA GLU A 61 -18.61 -1.28 7.20
C GLU A 61 -17.47 -0.62 6.41
N TYR A 62 -16.70 -1.44 5.70
CA TYR A 62 -15.57 -1.00 4.89
C TYR A 62 -15.92 -1.03 3.40
N ALA A 63 -15.61 0.06 2.70
CA ALA A 63 -15.70 0.11 1.24
C ALA A 63 -14.47 -0.52 0.57
N ALA A 64 -13.29 -0.36 1.18
CA ALA A 64 -12.05 -0.95 0.72
C ALA A 64 -11.02 -1.07 1.85
N ALA A 65 -10.06 -1.98 1.68
CA ALA A 65 -8.94 -2.14 2.59
C ALA A 65 -7.60 -2.34 1.87
N PHE A 66 -6.54 -1.70 2.34
CA PHE A 66 -5.22 -1.73 1.73
C PHE A 66 -4.14 -2.05 2.74
N ALA A 67 -3.03 -2.67 2.30
CA ALA A 67 -1.86 -2.87 3.15
C ALA A 67 -0.54 -2.71 2.38
N PHE A 68 0.43 -2.07 3.04
CA PHE A 68 1.77 -1.80 2.49
C PHE A 68 2.87 -2.33 3.43
N PRO A 69 2.86 -3.64 3.77
CA PRO A 69 3.75 -4.19 4.78
C PRO A 69 5.24 -3.99 4.43
N PRO A 70 6.10 -3.66 5.43
CA PRO A 70 7.50 -3.35 5.20
C PRO A 70 8.24 -4.51 4.52
N CYS A 71 8.97 -4.18 3.45
CA CYS A 71 9.61 -5.15 2.57
C CYS A 71 11.13 -5.25 2.76
N THR A 72 11.71 -4.57 3.75
CA THR A 72 13.18 -4.51 3.96
C THR A 72 13.82 -5.91 4.04
N ASN A 73 13.17 -6.86 4.71
CA ASN A 73 13.70 -8.22 4.87
C ASN A 73 13.23 -9.21 3.80
N THR A 74 12.37 -8.78 2.88
CA THR A 74 11.76 -9.69 1.89
C THR A 74 12.02 -9.29 0.44
N ALA A 75 12.27 -8.02 0.15
CA ALA A 75 12.48 -7.53 -1.22
C ALA A 75 13.75 -8.12 -1.85
N VAL A 76 13.63 -8.69 -3.06
CA VAL A 76 14.73 -9.40 -3.73
C VAL A 76 15.86 -8.47 -4.16
N SER A 77 15.58 -7.17 -4.34
CA SER A 77 16.62 -6.15 -4.53
C SER A 77 17.61 -6.09 -3.35
N GLY A 78 17.23 -6.64 -2.19
CA GLY A 78 18.05 -6.74 -1.00
C GLY A 78 18.59 -8.14 -0.71
N ALA A 79 18.50 -9.09 -1.64
CA ALA A 79 18.76 -10.51 -1.39
C ALA A 79 20.18 -10.80 -0.89
N ARG A 80 21.19 -10.05 -1.37
CA ARG A 80 22.59 -10.21 -0.94
C ARG A 80 22.81 -9.98 0.57
N TRP A 81 21.88 -9.31 1.25
CA TRP A 81 21.95 -9.02 2.69
C TRP A 81 21.00 -9.89 3.53
N PHE A 82 20.31 -10.87 2.95
CA PHE A 82 19.35 -11.68 3.70
C PHE A 82 20.00 -12.48 4.84
N LYS A 83 21.23 -12.99 4.64
CA LYS A 83 21.97 -13.68 5.71
C LYS A 83 22.21 -12.77 6.91
N ASP A 84 22.63 -11.52 6.67
CA ASP A 84 22.92 -10.55 7.74
C ASP A 84 21.65 -10.09 8.46
N LYS A 85 20.53 -9.96 7.73
CA LYS A 85 19.22 -9.62 8.30
C LYS A 85 18.65 -10.73 9.21
N GLY A 86 19.08 -11.97 8.99
CA GLY A 86 18.81 -13.11 9.86
C GLY A 86 17.35 -13.59 9.88
N LEU A 87 17.14 -14.71 10.56
CA LEU A 87 15.82 -15.36 10.66
C LEU A 87 14.80 -14.50 11.41
N ILE A 88 15.24 -13.74 12.42
CA ILE A 88 14.35 -12.86 13.20
C ILE A 88 13.73 -11.77 12.31
N GLY A 89 14.53 -11.17 11.42
CA GLY A 89 14.04 -10.16 10.49
C GLY A 89 13.04 -10.74 9.48
N LEU A 90 13.30 -11.95 9.00
CA LEU A 90 12.39 -12.66 8.09
C LEU A 90 11.09 -13.07 8.78
N ASP A 91 11.16 -13.71 9.96
CA ASP A 91 9.99 -14.14 10.76
C ASP A 91 9.07 -12.95 11.02
N ARG A 92 9.61 -11.82 11.49
CA ARG A 92 8.81 -10.61 11.74
C ARG A 92 8.12 -10.11 10.46
N SER A 93 8.84 -10.07 9.34
CA SER A 93 8.24 -9.60 8.08
C SER A 93 7.13 -10.53 7.58
N VAL A 94 7.29 -11.85 7.70
CA VAL A 94 6.24 -12.81 7.32
C VAL A 94 5.01 -12.67 8.22
N ARG A 95 5.21 -12.54 9.54
CA ARG A 95 4.10 -12.30 10.49
C ARG A 95 3.33 -11.03 10.19
N ILE A 96 4.02 -9.93 9.86
CA ILE A 96 3.38 -8.66 9.50
C ILE A 96 2.55 -8.83 8.22
N VAL A 97 3.10 -9.48 7.18
CA VAL A 97 2.37 -9.72 5.92
C VAL A 97 1.12 -10.56 6.17
N ASP A 98 1.24 -11.66 6.92
CA ASP A 98 0.08 -12.53 7.21
C ASP A 98 -0.96 -11.81 8.08
N ARG A 99 -0.53 -10.99 9.04
CA ARG A 99 -1.44 -10.18 9.85
C ARG A 99 -2.20 -9.17 9.01
N CYS A 100 -1.52 -8.46 8.10
CA CYS A 100 -2.18 -7.58 7.14
C CYS A 100 -3.21 -8.35 6.32
N ARG A 101 -2.85 -9.47 5.70
CA ARG A 101 -3.77 -10.33 4.95
C ARG A 101 -5.00 -10.71 5.77
N ALA A 102 -4.81 -11.19 7.00
CA ALA A 102 -5.91 -11.60 7.86
C ALA A 102 -6.88 -10.45 8.20
N ILE A 103 -6.36 -9.24 8.43
CA ILE A 103 -7.20 -8.05 8.66
C ILE A 103 -7.95 -7.67 7.37
N LEU A 104 -7.27 -7.67 6.22
CA LEU A 104 -7.87 -7.33 4.93
C LEU A 104 -9.03 -8.26 4.57
N GLU A 105 -8.85 -9.57 4.76
CA GLU A 105 -9.90 -10.58 4.55
C GLU A 105 -11.06 -10.41 5.55
N TRP A 106 -10.76 -10.04 6.81
CA TRP A 106 -11.78 -9.79 7.83
C TRP A 106 -12.64 -8.56 7.55
N CYS A 107 -12.15 -7.58 6.80
CA CYS A 107 -12.92 -6.39 6.44
C CYS A 107 -14.10 -6.68 5.49
N GLU A 108 -14.17 -7.88 4.89
CA GLU A 108 -15.26 -8.32 3.99
C GLU A 108 -15.54 -7.34 2.84
N CYS A 109 -14.50 -6.69 2.33
CA CYS A 109 -14.58 -5.70 1.25
C CYS A 109 -13.46 -5.92 0.20
N PRO A 110 -13.51 -5.22 -0.95
CA PRO A 110 -12.40 -5.18 -1.90
C PRO A 110 -11.08 -4.80 -1.22
N TRP A 111 -10.05 -5.64 -1.38
CA TRP A 111 -8.77 -5.38 -0.73
C TRP A 111 -7.56 -5.63 -1.63
N ALA A 112 -6.46 -4.92 -1.30
CA ALA A 112 -5.17 -5.12 -1.93
C ALA A 112 -3.99 -5.01 -0.95
N LEU A 113 -3.02 -5.91 -1.08
CA LEU A 113 -1.74 -5.88 -0.38
C LEU A 113 -0.62 -5.65 -1.42
N GLU A 114 0.17 -4.60 -1.23
CA GLU A 114 1.27 -4.22 -2.12
C GLU A 114 2.63 -4.55 -1.52
N GLN A 115 3.51 -5.13 -2.34
CA GLN A 115 4.95 -5.15 -2.07
C GLN A 115 5.73 -5.04 -3.38
N PRO A 116 7.00 -4.59 -3.34
CA PRO A 116 7.92 -4.85 -4.45
C PRO A 116 8.13 -6.36 -4.62
N VAL A 117 8.78 -6.76 -5.72
CA VAL A 117 9.18 -8.17 -5.92
C VAL A 117 9.93 -8.68 -4.68
N SER A 118 9.38 -9.70 -4.02
CA SER A 118 9.83 -10.18 -2.72
C SER A 118 9.72 -11.70 -2.60
N VAL A 119 10.42 -12.27 -1.61
CA VAL A 119 10.34 -13.70 -1.28
C VAL A 119 8.99 -14.13 -0.70
N ILE A 120 8.06 -13.21 -0.43
CA ILE A 120 6.71 -13.54 0.05
C ILE A 120 5.98 -14.46 -0.94
N SER A 121 6.23 -14.32 -2.24
CA SER A 121 5.65 -15.21 -3.25
C SER A 121 6.03 -16.68 -3.07
N SER A 122 7.18 -16.95 -2.43
CA SER A 122 7.64 -18.31 -2.12
C SER A 122 6.96 -18.90 -0.88
N TYR A 123 6.42 -18.07 0.01
CA TYR A 123 5.80 -18.49 1.27
C TYR A 123 4.26 -18.46 1.25
N TRP A 124 3.67 -17.71 0.31
CA TRP A 124 2.22 -17.52 0.24
C TRP A 124 1.66 -17.98 -1.11
N ARG A 125 1.68 -17.10 -2.12
CA ARG A 125 1.26 -17.37 -3.50
C ARG A 125 1.82 -16.32 -4.44
N SER A 126 1.75 -16.56 -5.75
CA SER A 126 2.04 -15.55 -6.76
C SER A 126 1.10 -14.33 -6.63
N PRO A 127 1.59 -13.11 -6.90
CA PRO A 127 0.75 -11.92 -6.95
C PRO A 127 -0.26 -12.02 -8.10
N ASP A 128 -1.44 -11.43 -7.91
CA ASP A 128 -2.50 -11.39 -8.94
C ASP A 128 -2.17 -10.41 -10.05
N HIS A 129 -1.52 -9.30 -9.68
CA HIS A 129 -1.13 -8.25 -10.62
C HIS A 129 0.29 -7.76 -10.37
N THR A 130 0.90 -7.22 -11.42
CA THR A 130 2.13 -6.45 -11.31
C THR A 130 2.01 -5.18 -12.14
N PHE A 131 2.59 -4.08 -11.66
CA PHE A 131 2.58 -2.81 -12.37
C PHE A 131 3.86 -2.01 -12.14
N ASN A 132 4.04 -0.97 -12.95
CA ASN A 132 4.95 0.13 -12.72
C ASN A 132 4.16 1.42 -12.47
N PRO A 133 4.70 2.37 -11.70
CA PRO A 133 4.08 3.69 -11.49
C PRO A 133 3.68 4.40 -12.79
N CYS A 134 4.54 4.34 -13.82
CA CYS A 134 4.27 4.93 -15.13
C CYS A 134 3.02 4.34 -15.82
N ASP A 135 2.60 3.12 -15.50
CA ASP A 135 1.41 2.49 -16.08
C ASP A 135 0.11 3.22 -15.71
N PHE A 136 0.14 4.02 -14.63
CA PHE A 136 -1.00 4.79 -14.12
C PHE A 136 -0.75 6.31 -14.11
N GLY A 137 0.35 6.78 -14.70
CA GLY A 137 0.73 8.19 -14.68
C GLY A 137 -0.29 9.13 -15.32
N GLY A 138 -1.05 8.65 -16.30
CA GLY A 138 -2.11 9.40 -16.99
C GLY A 138 -3.41 9.55 -16.18
N TYR A 139 -3.47 9.03 -14.95
CA TYR A 139 -4.54 9.36 -14.00
C TYR A 139 -4.30 10.68 -13.25
N LEU A 140 -3.12 11.29 -13.43
CA LEU A 140 -2.75 12.59 -12.88
C LEU A 140 -2.95 13.70 -13.92
N ASP A 141 -3.20 14.92 -13.44
CA ASP A 141 -3.31 16.13 -14.25
C ASP A 141 -2.49 17.27 -13.60
N PRO A 142 -1.35 17.68 -14.18
CA PRO A 142 -0.73 17.08 -15.37
C PRO A 142 -0.26 15.63 -15.13
N PRO A 143 -0.01 14.82 -16.18
CA PRO A 143 0.48 13.46 -16.03
C PRO A 143 1.78 13.39 -15.21
N GLY A 144 1.93 12.34 -14.41
CA GLY A 144 3.06 12.18 -13.47
C GLY A 144 3.43 10.73 -13.24
N ASP A 145 4.11 10.43 -12.12
CA ASP A 145 4.59 9.08 -11.77
C ASP A 145 5.38 8.39 -12.91
N ALA A 146 6.17 9.16 -13.66
CA ALA A 146 6.81 8.74 -14.89
C ALA A 146 8.09 7.91 -14.67
N TYR A 147 8.07 7.00 -13.70
CA TYR A 147 9.19 6.14 -13.32
C TYR A 147 8.79 4.66 -13.28
N THR A 148 9.78 3.79 -13.40
CA THR A 148 9.62 2.35 -13.23
C THR A 148 10.02 1.92 -11.82
N LYS A 149 9.20 1.02 -11.28
CA LYS A 149 9.40 0.32 -10.01
C LYS A 149 8.46 -0.86 -10.07
N LYS A 150 8.97 -2.05 -10.43
CA LYS A 150 8.12 -3.24 -10.54
C LYS A 150 7.53 -3.57 -9.17
N THR A 151 6.22 -3.46 -9.11
CA THR A 151 5.41 -3.65 -7.91
C THR A 151 4.48 -4.86 -8.09
N CYS A 152 4.26 -5.61 -7.03
CA CYS A 152 3.40 -6.79 -6.97
C CYS A 152 2.18 -6.48 -6.09
N LEU A 153 1.02 -6.97 -6.51
CA LEU A 153 -0.25 -6.77 -5.83
C LEU A 153 -0.95 -8.11 -5.62
N TRP A 154 -1.32 -8.39 -4.37
CA TRP A 154 -2.21 -9.49 -4.00
C TRP A 154 -3.56 -8.90 -3.66
N VAL A 155 -4.63 -9.45 -4.19
CA VAL A 155 -5.97 -8.87 -4.09
C VAL A 155 -7.01 -9.92 -3.69
N GLY A 156 -8.16 -9.44 -3.24
CA GLY A 156 -9.31 -10.28 -2.89
C GLY A 156 -10.55 -9.46 -2.57
N GLY A 157 -11.60 -10.12 -2.09
CA GLY A 157 -12.84 -9.45 -1.67
C GLY A 157 -13.59 -8.74 -2.81
N GLY A 158 -13.40 -9.19 -4.06
CA GLY A 158 -14.00 -8.55 -5.24
C GLY A 158 -13.23 -7.33 -5.77
N PHE A 159 -11.98 -7.13 -5.34
CA PHE A 159 -11.13 -6.08 -5.88
C PHE A 159 -11.02 -6.11 -7.41
N VAL A 160 -11.18 -4.94 -8.02
CA VAL A 160 -11.05 -4.74 -9.46
C VAL A 160 -9.78 -3.96 -9.76
N MET A 161 -8.88 -4.58 -10.53
CA MET A 161 -7.72 -3.89 -11.07
C MET A 161 -8.15 -2.90 -12.15
N SER A 162 -7.74 -1.64 -11.99
CA SER A 162 -8.10 -0.56 -12.90
C SER A 162 -7.37 -0.66 -14.25
N ASP A 163 -7.99 -0.13 -15.30
CA ASP A 163 -7.35 0.03 -16.60
C ASP A 163 -6.11 0.94 -16.51
N GLN A 164 -5.07 0.60 -17.25
CA GLN A 164 -3.84 1.40 -17.29
C GLN A 164 -4.04 2.68 -18.13
N ARG A 165 -3.35 3.76 -17.74
CA ARG A 165 -3.21 5.01 -18.50
C ARG A 165 -1.73 5.38 -18.52
N PRO A 166 -0.94 4.69 -19.36
CA PRO A 166 0.51 4.77 -19.27
C PRO A 166 1.05 6.13 -19.71
N VAL A 167 2.18 6.52 -19.14
CA VAL A 167 3.03 7.63 -19.60
C VAL A 167 4.43 7.10 -19.87
N ASP A 168 5.20 7.82 -20.70
CA ASP A 168 6.58 7.47 -20.95
C ASP A 168 7.41 7.53 -19.65
N PRO A 169 8.22 6.50 -19.33
CA PRO A 169 8.97 6.44 -18.08
C PRO A 169 10.24 7.31 -18.14
N ILE A 170 10.09 8.62 -18.34
CA ILE A 170 11.21 9.57 -18.48
C ILE A 170 12.11 9.65 -17.25
N GLU A 171 11.58 9.35 -16.06
CA GLU A 171 12.33 9.25 -14.80
C GLU A 171 12.92 7.85 -14.58
N GLY A 172 12.74 6.91 -15.53
CA GLY A 172 13.29 5.56 -15.57
C GLY A 172 13.27 4.84 -14.20
N SER A 173 14.35 4.13 -13.88
CA SER A 173 14.50 3.43 -12.59
C SER A 173 14.88 4.40 -11.45
N ARG A 174 14.09 5.46 -11.22
CA ARG A 174 14.29 6.51 -10.21
C ARG A 174 14.69 5.96 -8.86
N MET A 175 13.99 4.93 -8.40
CA MET A 175 14.21 4.34 -7.08
C MET A 175 15.64 3.85 -6.88
N HIS A 176 16.23 3.20 -7.89
CA HIS A 176 17.62 2.71 -7.82
C HIS A 176 18.65 3.84 -7.77
N ARG A 177 18.32 5.01 -8.33
CA ARG A 177 19.19 6.19 -8.37
C ARG A 177 19.12 7.05 -7.09
N MET A 178 18.17 6.79 -6.19
CA MET A 178 18.08 7.51 -4.93
C MET A 178 19.27 7.21 -4.03
N ALA A 179 19.96 8.27 -3.59
CA ALA A 179 21.10 8.21 -2.69
C ALA A 179 20.74 7.52 -1.35
N PRO A 180 21.69 6.86 -0.69
CA PRO A 180 21.52 6.38 0.68
C PRO A 180 21.21 7.56 1.61
N GLY A 181 20.27 7.36 2.54
CA GLY A 181 19.87 8.38 3.49
C GLY A 181 18.83 7.85 4.48
N PRO A 182 18.62 8.54 5.61
CA PRO A 182 17.76 8.07 6.69
C PRO A 182 16.29 7.94 6.28
N THR A 183 15.82 8.75 5.31
CA THR A 183 14.43 8.73 4.82
C THR A 183 14.24 7.85 3.59
N ARG A 184 15.32 7.32 3.00
CA ARG A 184 15.29 6.68 1.67
C ARG A 184 14.28 5.53 1.59
N SER A 185 14.16 4.72 2.64
CA SER A 185 13.18 3.62 2.66
C SER A 185 11.76 4.13 2.57
N ASP A 186 11.48 5.24 3.24
CA ASP A 186 10.15 5.83 3.35
C ASP A 186 9.78 6.54 2.06
N ASP A 187 10.72 7.30 1.49
CA ASP A 187 10.56 7.97 0.21
C ASP A 187 10.32 6.98 -0.94
N ARG A 188 10.90 5.77 -0.84
CA ARG A 188 10.70 4.68 -1.81
C ARG A 188 9.41 3.89 -1.57
N ALA A 189 8.80 4.00 -0.40
CA ALA A 189 7.59 3.27 -0.02
C ALA A 189 6.31 4.04 -0.36
N VAL A 190 6.41 5.32 -0.75
CA VAL A 190 5.25 6.13 -1.13
C VAL A 190 4.50 5.48 -2.31
N THR A 191 3.19 5.29 -2.14
CA THR A 191 2.30 4.82 -3.20
C THR A 191 2.25 5.82 -4.36
N PRO A 192 2.36 5.39 -5.62
CA PRO A 192 2.16 6.28 -6.77
C PRO A 192 0.77 6.89 -6.76
N ALA A 193 0.67 8.22 -6.88
CA ALA A 193 -0.60 8.93 -6.81
C ALA A 193 -1.54 8.57 -7.98
N GLY A 194 -0.98 8.30 -9.16
CA GLY A 194 -1.72 7.82 -10.33
C GLY A 194 -2.40 6.48 -10.06
N PHE A 195 -1.66 5.54 -9.45
CA PHE A 195 -2.19 4.23 -9.05
C PHE A 195 -3.30 4.37 -8.00
N ALA A 196 -3.11 5.20 -6.97
CA ALA A 196 -4.14 5.46 -5.96
C ALA A 196 -5.46 5.98 -6.56
N ARG A 197 -5.37 6.93 -7.51
CA ARG A 197 -6.55 7.46 -8.23
C ARG A 197 -7.21 6.40 -9.10
N ALA A 198 -6.42 5.56 -9.77
CA ALA A 198 -6.93 4.49 -10.63
C ALA A 198 -7.70 3.44 -9.81
N VAL A 199 -7.15 3.02 -8.67
CA VAL A 199 -7.80 2.05 -7.77
C VAL A 199 -9.09 2.60 -7.19
N TYR A 200 -9.11 3.85 -6.72
CA TYR A 200 -10.33 4.51 -6.26
C TYR A 200 -11.42 4.48 -7.33
N LYS A 201 -11.11 4.90 -8.56
CA LYS A 201 -12.10 4.93 -9.65
C LYS A 201 -12.69 3.55 -9.98
N ALA A 202 -11.92 2.47 -9.78
CA ALA A 202 -12.36 1.13 -10.11
C ALA A 202 -13.14 0.44 -8.97
N ASN A 203 -12.94 0.86 -7.71
CA ASN A 203 -13.45 0.13 -6.54
C ASN A 203 -14.43 0.94 -5.68
N ALA A 204 -14.59 2.25 -5.92
CA ALA A 204 -15.53 3.10 -5.18
C ALA A 204 -16.94 3.10 -5.80
N THR A 205 -17.52 1.91 -5.96
CA THR A 205 -18.88 1.72 -6.50
C THR A 205 -19.96 1.75 -5.43
#